data_AF-A0A7Y6UNS7-F1
#
_entry.id   AF-A0A7Y6UNS7-F1
#
_cell.length_a   1.000
_cell.length_b   1.000
_cell.length_c   1.000
_cell.angle_alpha   90.00
_cell.angle_beta   90.00
_cell.angle_gamma   90.00
#
_symmetry.space_group_name_H-M   'P 1'
#
loop_
_entity.id
_entity.type
_entity.pdbx_description
1 polymer ?
#
loop_
_entity_poly.entity_id
_entity_poly.type
_entity_poly.pdbx_seq_one_letter_code
_entity_poly.pdbx_strand_id
1 'polypeptide(L)'
;MYGKYLCAAAMVFGLTTPAFSQADIVCDTASLTKLETDASSISDGAKKIEATKEISMAKEAMAANDMEKCKSHMGNAVKGMDAM
;
A
#
# COMPACT_ATOMS: atom_id res chain seq x y z
N MET A 1 -1.36 -42.36 29.61
CA MET A 1 -0.87 -42.40 28.21
C MET A 1 -1.39 -41.17 27.50
N TYR A 2 -0.55 -40.14 27.32
CA TYR A 2 -0.94 -38.87 26.70
C TYR A 2 -1.01 -39.05 25.18
N GLY A 3 -2.23 -39.32 24.70
CA GLY A 3 -2.58 -39.54 23.30
C GLY A 3 -2.52 -38.25 22.50
N LYS A 4 -1.36 -38.06 21.87
CA LYS A 4 -1.04 -37.18 20.76
C LYS A 4 -2.14 -37.16 19.69
N TYR A 5 -2.98 -36.13 19.67
CA TYR A 5 -3.82 -35.79 18.51
C TYR A 5 -3.67 -34.31 18.18
N LEU A 6 -2.77 -34.07 17.22
CA LEU A 6 -2.67 -32.85 16.44
C LEU A 6 -3.92 -32.72 15.57
N CYS A 7 -4.85 -31.84 15.93
CA CYS A 7 -5.84 -31.35 14.98
C CYS A 7 -5.24 -30.10 14.31
N ALA A 8 -4.61 -30.31 13.16
CA ALA A 8 -4.20 -29.25 12.26
C ALA A 8 -5.47 -28.54 11.74
N ALA A 9 -5.85 -27.44 12.38
CA ALA A 9 -6.84 -26.52 11.85
C ALA A 9 -6.22 -25.80 10.65
N ALA A 10 -6.48 -26.34 9.45
CA ALA A 10 -6.24 -25.65 8.20
C ALA A 10 -7.19 -24.45 8.11
N MET A 11 -6.78 -23.31 8.66
CA MET A 11 -7.38 -22.03 8.29
C MET A 11 -6.95 -21.72 6.87
N VAL A 12 -7.84 -22.03 5.93
CA VAL A 12 -7.82 -21.44 4.60
C VAL A 12 -8.10 -19.96 4.79
N PHE A 13 -7.05 -19.16 4.96
CA PHE A 13 -7.14 -17.72 4.78
C PHE A 13 -7.38 -17.48 3.29
N GLY A 14 -8.66 -17.28 2.94
CA GLY A 14 -9.01 -16.68 1.66
C GLY A 14 -8.30 -15.34 1.58
N LEU A 15 -7.37 -15.22 0.64
CA LEU A 15 -6.75 -13.96 0.27
C LEU A 15 -7.83 -13.12 -0.43
N THR A 16 -8.69 -12.46 0.34
CA THR A 16 -9.45 -11.32 -0.18
C THR A 16 -8.47 -10.17 -0.28
N THR A 17 -7.79 -10.07 -1.43
CA THR A 17 -7.04 -8.85 -1.76
C THR A 17 -8.07 -7.74 -1.96
N PRO A 18 -8.03 -6.64 -1.20
CA PRO A 18 -8.83 -5.48 -1.53
C PRO A 18 -8.36 -4.98 -2.90
N ALA A 19 -9.26 -5.04 -3.88
CA ALA A 19 -9.10 -4.34 -5.13
C ALA A 19 -9.03 -2.84 -4.78
N PHE A 20 -7.87 -2.24 -5.00
CA PHE A 20 -7.63 -0.81 -4.80
C PHE A 20 -8.49 -0.05 -5.81
N SER A 21 -9.73 0.26 -5.43
CA SER A 21 -10.58 1.20 -6.16
C SER A 21 -10.11 2.61 -5.81
N GLN A 22 -10.00 3.52 -6.78
CA GLN A 22 -9.53 4.91 -6.56
C GLN A 22 -10.37 5.70 -5.52
N ALA A 23 -11.54 5.18 -5.13
CA ALA A 23 -12.37 5.72 -4.04
C ALA A 23 -11.93 5.29 -2.63
N ASP A 24 -11.00 4.35 -2.51
CA ASP A 24 -10.58 3.66 -1.27
C ASP A 24 -9.09 3.86 -0.97
N ILE A 25 -8.49 5.00 -1.38
CA ILE A 25 -7.14 5.35 -0.92
C ILE A 25 -7.21 5.64 0.59
N VAL A 26 -6.98 4.59 1.37
CA VAL A 26 -6.81 4.65 2.81
C VAL A 26 -5.36 4.99 3.08
N CYS A 27 -5.17 6.10 3.80
CA CYS A 27 -3.90 6.53 4.32
C CYS A 27 -3.54 5.69 5.56
N ASP A 28 -2.97 4.52 5.31
CA ASP A 28 -2.44 3.60 6.32
C ASP A 28 -1.06 3.10 5.89
N THR A 29 -0.29 2.62 6.88
CA THR A 29 1.05 2.06 6.69
C THR A 29 1.07 0.97 5.61
N ALA A 30 0.10 0.06 5.61
CA ALA A 30 0.01 -1.02 4.63
C ALA A 30 -0.16 -0.50 3.20
N SER A 31 -1.02 0.51 3.01
CA SER A 31 -1.24 1.13 1.71
C SER A 31 0.00 1.87 1.21
N LEU A 32 0.70 2.59 2.10
CA LEU A 32 1.95 3.28 1.74
C LEU A 32 3.06 2.32 1.37
N THR A 33 3.27 1.26 2.15
CA THR A 33 4.27 0.24 1.85
C THR A 33 3.99 -0.47 0.52
N LYS A 34 2.71 -0.69 0.20
CA LYS A 34 2.30 -1.23 -1.10
C LYS A 34 2.68 -0.25 -2.23
N LEU A 35 2.31 1.02 -2.09
CA LEU A 35 2.69 2.06 -3.05
C LEU A 35 4.21 2.17 -3.24
N GLU A 36 5.03 2.05 -2.19
CA GLU A 36 6.50 2.04 -2.34
C GLU A 36 7.00 0.85 -3.15
N THR A 37 6.36 -0.31 -2.96
CA THR A 37 6.70 -1.53 -3.69
C THR A 37 6.33 -1.38 -5.16
N ASP A 38 5.14 -0.84 -5.43
CA ASP A 38 4.67 -0.56 -6.78
C ASP A 38 5.57 0.50 -7.43
N ALA A 39 5.98 1.55 -6.70
CA ALA A 39 6.88 2.61 -7.17
C ALA A 39 8.26 2.06 -7.53
N SER A 40 8.75 1.13 -6.72
CA SER A 40 10.03 0.48 -6.95
C SER A 40 10.05 -0.35 -8.23
N SER A 41 8.88 -0.88 -8.61
CA SER A 41 8.65 -1.67 -9.83
C SER A 41 8.46 -0.83 -11.09
N ILE A 42 8.31 0.49 -10.97
CA ILE A 42 8.23 1.41 -12.12
C ILE A 42 9.57 1.41 -12.87
N SER A 43 9.52 1.11 -14.18
CA SER A 43 10.71 1.09 -15.05
C SER A 43 11.09 2.48 -15.58
N ASP A 44 10.12 3.39 -15.71
CA ASP A 44 10.36 4.79 -16.08
C ASP A 44 10.96 5.54 -14.87
N GLY A 45 12.22 5.94 -15.01
CA GLY A 45 12.96 6.61 -13.94
C GLY A 45 12.34 7.93 -13.48
N ALA A 46 11.74 8.71 -14.38
CA ALA A 46 11.12 9.99 -14.02
C ALA A 46 9.82 9.78 -13.23
N LYS A 47 8.95 8.88 -13.71
CA LYS A 47 7.73 8.49 -12.99
C LYS A 47 8.03 7.84 -11.65
N LYS A 48 9.09 7.02 -11.57
CA LYS A 48 9.56 6.42 -10.32
C LYS A 48 9.96 7.47 -9.30
N ILE A 49 10.74 8.47 -9.71
CA ILE A 49 11.16 9.56 -8.82
C ILE A 49 9.94 10.35 -8.33
N GLU A 50 9.01 10.68 -9.22
CA GLU A 50 7.80 11.42 -8.85
C GLU A 50 6.91 10.64 -7.87
N ALA A 51 6.61 9.37 -8.18
CA ALA A 51 5.81 8.52 -7.30
C ALA A 51 6.48 8.33 -5.94
N THR A 52 7.79 8.07 -5.90
CA THR A 52 8.54 7.90 -4.64
C THR A 52 8.54 9.18 -3.80
N LYS A 53 8.62 10.35 -4.45
CA LYS A 53 8.52 11.66 -3.78
C LYS A 53 7.15 11.84 -3.15
N GLU A 54 6.07 11.65 -3.90
CA GLU A 54 4.71 11.79 -3.38
C GLU A 54 4.43 10.78 -2.24
N ILE A 55 4.94 9.55 -2.33
CA ILE A 55 4.82 8.56 -1.25
C ILE A 55 5.58 9.00 0.01
N SER A 56 6.77 9.60 -0.14
CA SER A 56 7.52 10.15 0.99
C SER A 56 6.77 11.30 1.65
N MET A 57 6.18 12.20 0.87
CA MET A 57 5.32 13.28 1.39
C MET A 57 4.07 12.74 2.10
N ALA A 58 3.49 11.65 1.59
CA ALA A 58 2.36 11.00 2.24
C ALA A 58 2.75 10.38 3.60
N LYS A 59 3.95 9.80 3.73
CA LYS A 59 4.50 9.31 5.01
C LYS A 59 4.70 10.43 6.02
N GLU A 60 5.25 11.56 5.59
CA GLU A 60 5.43 12.73 6.46
C GLU A 60 4.07 13.27 6.93
N ALA A 61 3.09 13.37 6.02
CA ALA A 61 1.74 13.78 6.36
C ALA A 61 1.08 12.80 7.34
N MET A 62 1.26 11.49 7.18
CA MET A 62 0.82 10.48 8.15
C MET A 62 1.43 10.68 9.53
N ALA A 63 2.75 10.88 9.59
CA ALA A 63 3.45 11.11 10.85
C ALA A 63 2.97 12.39 11.54
N ALA A 64 2.58 13.40 10.76
CA ALA A 64 1.95 14.63 11.24
C ALA A 64 0.44 14.50 11.54
N ASN A 65 -0.14 13.31 11.39
CA ASN A 65 -1.58 13.03 11.52
C ASN A 65 -2.48 13.78 10.52
N ASP A 66 -1.89 14.32 9.44
CA ASP A 66 -2.58 15.01 8.34
C ASP A 66 -3.03 13.98 7.29
N MET A 67 -4.12 13.29 7.62
CA MET A 67 -4.68 12.22 6.79
C MET A 67 -5.20 12.73 5.44
N GLU A 68 -5.61 14.00 5.37
CA GLU A 68 -6.12 14.61 4.15
C GLU A 68 -5.00 14.84 3.14
N LYS A 69 -3.87 15.43 3.58
CA LYS A 69 -2.67 15.55 2.72
C LYS A 69 -2.09 14.20 2.36
N CYS A 70 -2.06 13.26 3.29
CA CYS A 70 -1.56 11.92 2.99
C CYS A 70 -2.35 11.27 1.84
N LYS A 71 -3.69 11.28 1.90
CA LYS A 71 -4.53 10.75 0.81
C LYS A 71 -4.29 11.49 -0.50
N SER A 72 -4.14 12.81 -0.46
CA SER A 72 -3.85 13.63 -1.63
C SER A 72 -2.52 13.21 -2.30
N HIS A 73 -1.45 13.12 -1.50
CA HIS A 73 -0.13 12.68 -1.97
C HIS A 73 -0.15 11.23 -2.50
N MET A 74 -0.83 10.32 -1.81
CA MET A 74 -1.03 8.96 -2.31
C MET A 74 -1.80 8.92 -3.64
N GLY A 75 -2.84 9.74 -3.79
CA GLY A 75 -3.58 9.86 -5.04
C GLY A 75 -2.73 10.40 -6.19
N ASN A 76 -1.81 11.33 -5.91
CA ASN A 76 -0.86 11.83 -6.90
C ASN A 76 0.14 10.75 -7.31
N ALA A 77 0.68 10.00 -6.33
CA ALA A 77 1.58 8.88 -6.62
C ALA A 77 0.92 7.84 -7.53
N VAL A 78 -0.32 7.44 -7.22
CA VAL A 78 -1.10 6.49 -8.04
C VAL A 78 -1.36 7.04 -9.45
N LYS A 79 -1.73 8.32 -9.60
CA LYS A 79 -1.91 8.92 -10.94
C LYS A 79 -0.61 8.98 -11.75
N GLY A 80 0.52 9.25 -11.10
CA GLY A 80 1.85 9.22 -11.73
C GLY A 80 2.23 7.81 -12.20
N MET A 81 1.78 6.79 -11.48
CA MET A 81 1.96 5.36 -11.77
C MET A 81 1.03 4.84 -12.89
N ASP A 82 -0.29 5.04 -12.77
CA ASP A 82 -1.34 4.54 -13.67
C ASP A 82 -1.34 5.21 -15.05
N ALA A 83 -0.58 6.28 -15.24
CA ALA A 83 -0.29 6.82 -16.56
C ALA A 83 0.70 5.94 -17.36
N MET A 84 0.67 4.61 -17.16
CA MET A 84 1.40 3.55 -17.88
C MET A 84 0.44 2.68 -18.68
#